data_AF-A0AAW6SUI5-F1
#
_entry.id   AF-A0AAW6SUI5-F1
#
_cell.length_a   1.000
_cell.length_b   1.000
_cell.length_c   1.000
_cell.angle_alpha   90.00
_cell.angle_beta   90.00
_cell.angle_gamma   90.00
#
_symmetry.space_group_name_H-M   'P 1'
#
loop_
_entity.id
_entity.type
_entity.pdbx_description
1 polymer ?
#
loop_
_entity_poly.entity_id
_entity_poly.type
_entity_poly.pdbx_seq_one_letter_code
_entity_poly.pdbx_strand_id
1 'polypeptide(L)'
;MKELFPMKQVMGFVFSLLLTTVALAVYFLDLSFSVGMTILLLTAFIQAAVQLVVFMHAGETEDKKPIYINIYYGVFIALVTIFGTLLCMVWGYI
;
A
#
# COMPACT_ATOMS: atom_id res chain seq x y z
N MET A 1 -1.90 -23.60 23.52
CA MET A 1 -2.39 -22.21 23.35
C MET A 1 -1.33 -21.22 22.86
N LYS A 2 -0.03 -21.38 23.18
CA LYS A 2 1.05 -20.53 22.64
C LYS A 2 1.29 -20.64 21.12
N GLU A 3 0.93 -21.77 20.49
CA GLU A 3 1.11 -21.98 19.05
C GLU A 3 -0.05 -21.46 18.18
N LEU A 4 -1.17 -21.04 18.79
CA LEU A 4 -2.33 -20.50 18.09
C LEU A 4 -2.34 -18.97 18.04
N PHE A 5 -1.39 -18.31 18.68
CA PHE A 5 -1.31 -16.85 18.67
C PHE A 5 -0.56 -16.39 17.43
N PRO A 6 -1.20 -15.67 16.49
CA PRO A 6 -0.57 -15.31 15.22
C PRO A 6 0.37 -14.12 15.39
N MET A 7 1.52 -14.36 16.03
CA MET A 7 2.51 -13.32 16.36
C MET A 7 2.98 -12.53 15.14
N LYS A 8 3.09 -13.17 13.96
CA LYS A 8 3.43 -12.49 12.69
C LYS A 8 2.39 -11.43 12.31
N GLN A 9 1.10 -11.74 12.46
CA GLN A 9 0.00 -10.82 12.09
C GLN A 9 -0.12 -9.69 13.10
N VAL A 10 0.08 -9.96 14.39
CA VAL A 10 0.10 -8.94 15.44
C VAL A 10 1.24 -7.95 15.20
N MET A 11 2.44 -8.44 14.87
CA MET A 11 3.57 -7.57 14.52
C MET A 11 3.30 -6.74 13.25
N GLY A 12 2.70 -7.35 12.22
CA GLY A 12 2.26 -6.63 11.02
C GLY A 12 1.27 -5.51 11.34
N PHE A 13 0.29 -5.80 12.19
CA PHE A 13 -0.71 -4.83 12.62
C PHE A 13 -0.11 -3.65 13.40
N VAL A 14 0.82 -3.92 14.33
CA VAL A 14 1.52 -2.86 15.07
C VAL A 14 2.35 -1.98 14.11
N PHE A 15 3.02 -2.59 13.13
CA PHE A 15 3.78 -1.84 12.13
C PHE A 15 2.86 -0.97 11.24
N SER A 16 1.71 -1.49 10.83
CA SER A 16 0.68 -0.74 10.12
C SER A 16 0.18 0.47 10.92
N LEU A 17 -0.08 0.30 12.22
CA LEU A 17 -0.48 1.41 13.11
C LEU A 17 0.61 2.48 13.21
N LEU A 18 1.87 2.08 13.29
CA LEU A 18 3.00 3.01 13.36
C LEU A 18 3.10 3.83 12.07
N LEU A 19 3.06 3.18 10.91
CA LEU A 19 3.07 3.86 9.60
C LEU A 19 1.92 4.86 9.46
N THR A 20 0.70 4.47 9.86
CA THR A 20 -0.46 5.36 9.84
C THR A 20 -0.30 6.54 10.80
N THR A 21 0.29 6.32 11.97
CA THR A 21 0.57 7.39 12.93
C THR A 21 1.60 8.38 12.38
N VAL A 22 2.65 7.89 11.71
CA VAL A 22 3.64 8.73 11.03
C VAL A 22 3.00 9.55 9.91
N ALA A 23 2.15 8.94 9.09
CA ALA A 23 1.41 9.65 8.05
C ALA A 23 0.48 10.72 8.64
N LEU A 24 -0.21 10.42 9.74
CA LEU A 24 -1.07 11.37 10.45
C LEU A 24 -0.25 12.52 11.06
N ALA A 25 0.95 12.27 11.55
CA ALA A 25 1.82 13.30 12.12
C ALA A 25 2.18 14.38 11.09
N VAL A 26 2.24 14.05 9.78
CA VAL A 26 2.47 15.04 8.71
C VAL A 26 1.42 16.16 8.72
N TYR A 27 0.19 15.88 9.14
CA TYR A 27 -0.85 16.90 9.24
C TYR A 27 -0.61 17.89 10.40
N PHE A 28 -0.04 17.41 11.51
CA PHE A 28 0.21 18.23 12.71
C PHE A 28 1.56 18.94 12.69
N LEU A 29 2.48 18.49 11.85
CA LEU A 29 3.79 19.08 11.69
C LEU A 29 3.73 20.07 10.52
N ASP A 30 4.11 21.33 10.76
CA ASP A 30 4.23 22.39 9.73
C ASP A 30 5.42 22.11 8.78
N LEU A 31 5.33 21.02 8.02
CA LEU A 31 6.32 20.59 7.05
C LEU A 31 6.07 21.30 5.71
N SER A 32 7.14 21.49 4.94
CA SER A 32 6.99 21.96 3.56
C SER A 32 6.24 20.90 2.73
N PHE A 33 5.49 21.36 1.72
CA PHE A 33 4.69 20.49 0.87
C PHE A 33 5.49 19.32 0.28
N SER A 34 6.72 19.59 -0.17
CA SER A 34 7.60 18.57 -0.76
C SER A 34 7.96 17.47 0.26
N VAL A 35 8.29 17.85 1.49
CA VAL A 35 8.64 16.91 2.56
C VAL A 35 7.42 16.11 3.00
N GLY A 36 6.30 16.80 3.27
CA GLY A 36 5.05 16.15 3.69
C GLY A 36 4.55 15.14 2.65
N MET A 37 4.51 15.54 1.36
CA MET A 37 4.10 14.65 0.27
C MET A 37 5.01 13.43 0.13
N THR A 38 6.32 13.62 0.26
CA THR A 38 7.29 12.51 0.19
C THR A 38 7.06 11.49 1.30
N ILE A 39 6.82 11.95 2.54
CA ILE A 39 6.52 11.06 3.67
C ILE A 39 5.20 10.32 3.42
N LEU A 40 4.15 11.01 2.96
CA LEU A 40 2.85 10.40 2.68
C LEU A 40 2.93 9.33 1.59
N LEU A 41 3.63 9.60 0.49
CA LEU A 41 3.81 8.63 -0.59
C LEU A 41 4.63 7.42 -0.12
N LEU A 42 5.76 7.65 0.56
CA LEU A 42 6.59 6.56 1.07
C LEU A 42 5.82 5.68 2.05
N THR A 43 5.14 6.28 3.04
CA THR A 43 4.35 5.53 4.02
C THR A 43 3.21 4.76 3.36
N ALA A 44 2.55 5.31 2.33
CA ALA A 44 1.51 4.63 1.57
C ALA A 44 2.02 3.39 0.82
N PHE A 45 3.14 3.48 0.10
CA PHE A 45 3.72 2.34 -0.62
C PHE A 45 4.22 1.25 0.33
N ILE A 46 4.85 1.65 1.45
CA ILE A 46 5.29 0.68 2.48
C ILE A 46 4.06 -0.01 3.10
N GLN A 47 2.98 0.72 3.38
CA GLN A 47 1.72 0.14 3.87
C GLN A 47 1.16 -0.90 2.89
N ALA A 48 1.08 -0.56 1.61
CA ALA A 48 0.62 -1.50 0.58
C ALA A 48 1.48 -2.78 0.56
N ALA A 49 2.80 -2.65 0.68
CA ALA A 49 3.72 -3.79 0.72
C ALA A 49 3.50 -4.66 1.97
N VAL A 50 3.33 -4.06 3.15
CA VAL A 50 3.03 -4.79 4.40
C VAL A 50 1.74 -5.58 4.26
N GLN A 51 0.72 -4.99 3.61
CA GLN A 51 -0.54 -5.67 3.39
C GLN A 51 -0.42 -6.89 2.48
N LEU A 52 0.34 -6.76 1.39
CA LEU A 52 0.59 -7.85 0.46
C LEU A 52 1.43 -8.97 1.08
N VAL A 53 2.45 -8.64 1.87
CA VAL A 53 3.40 -9.62 2.41
C VAL A 53 2.88 -10.28 3.69
N VAL A 54 2.40 -9.49 4.65
CA VAL A 54 2.09 -9.96 6.01
C VAL A 54 0.63 -10.41 6.14
N PHE A 55 -0.32 -9.73 5.50
CA PHE A 55 -1.73 -10.06 5.64
C PHE A 55 -2.22 -11.00 4.55
N MET A 56 -1.81 -10.77 3.30
CA MET A 56 -2.20 -11.64 2.19
C MET A 56 -1.35 -12.92 2.07
N HIS A 57 -0.29 -13.09 2.89
CA HIS A 57 0.61 -14.25 2.88
C HIS A 57 1.04 -14.66 1.45
N ALA A 58 1.18 -13.68 0.54
CA ALA A 58 1.25 -13.92 -0.90
C ALA A 58 2.43 -14.81 -1.32
N GLY A 59 3.45 -14.95 -0.47
CA GLY A 59 4.62 -15.82 -0.70
C GLY A 59 4.64 -17.15 0.05
N GLU A 60 3.75 -17.40 1.02
CA GLU A 60 3.81 -18.60 1.88
C GLU A 60 2.95 -19.78 1.36
N THR A 61 2.14 -19.58 0.31
CA THR A 61 1.31 -20.62 -0.33
C THR A 61 1.99 -21.30 -1.51
N GLU A 62 1.70 -22.58 -1.73
CA GLU A 62 2.20 -23.39 -2.87
C GLU A 62 1.86 -22.73 -4.23
N ASP A 63 0.70 -22.06 -4.30
CA ASP A 63 0.21 -21.30 -5.46
C ASP A 63 0.64 -19.82 -5.48
N LYS A 64 1.85 -19.50 -5.02
CA LYS A 64 2.37 -18.12 -5.03
C LYS A 64 2.35 -17.46 -6.43
N LYS A 65 2.71 -18.21 -7.49
CA LYS A 65 2.81 -17.68 -8.86
C LYS A 65 1.49 -17.07 -9.37
N PRO A 66 0.35 -17.80 -9.37
CA PRO A 66 -0.91 -17.22 -9.82
C PRO A 66 -1.39 -16.04 -8.96
N ILE A 67 -1.10 -16.03 -7.65
CA ILE A 67 -1.45 -14.90 -6.76
C ILE A 67 -0.69 -13.63 -7.18
N TYR A 68 0.62 -13.70 -7.39
CA TYR A 68 1.41 -12.55 -7.84
C TYR A 68 1.00 -12.05 -9.24
N ILE A 69 0.65 -12.97 -10.16
CA ILE A 69 0.14 -12.60 -11.48
C ILE A 69 -1.18 -11.83 -11.37
N ASN A 70 -2.10 -12.29 -10.53
CA ASN A 70 -3.38 -11.59 -10.30
C ASN A 70 -3.18 -10.21 -9.67
N ILE A 71 -2.28 -10.08 -8.69
CA ILE A 71 -1.96 -8.78 -8.09
C ILE A 71 -1.39 -7.84 -9.14
N TYR A 72 -0.43 -8.30 -9.95
CA TYR A 72 0.17 -7.49 -11.01
C TYR A 72 -0.86 -7.07 -12.06
N TYR A 73 -1.74 -7.98 -12.45
CA TYR A 73 -2.85 -7.70 -13.37
C TYR A 73 -3.83 -6.66 -12.79
N GLY A 74 -4.18 -6.77 -11.50
CA GLY A 74 -5.01 -5.80 -10.80
C GLY A 74 -4.37 -4.41 -10.74
N VAL A 75 -3.07 -4.32 -10.44
CA VAL A 75 -2.31 -3.06 -10.44
C VAL A 75 -2.28 -2.46 -11.86
N PHE A 76 -2.06 -3.29 -12.88
CA PHE A 76 -2.08 -2.83 -14.27
C PHE A 76 -3.43 -2.23 -14.66
N ILE A 77 -4.54 -2.91 -14.35
CA ILE A 77 -5.89 -2.38 -14.59
C ILE A 77 -6.06 -1.05 -13.85
N ALA A 78 -5.71 -0.97 -12.57
CA ALA A 78 -5.84 0.26 -11.80
C ALA A 78 -5.08 1.44 -12.42
N LEU A 79 -3.85 1.20 -12.88
CA LEU A 79 -3.03 2.23 -13.54
C LEU A 79 -3.63 2.65 -14.88
N VAL A 80 -4.05 1.70 -15.72
CA VAL A 80 -4.67 2.00 -17.02
C VAL A 80 -5.97 2.78 -16.83
N THR A 81 -6.79 2.42 -15.84
CA THR A 81 -8.02 3.15 -15.53
C THR A 81 -7.72 4.56 -15.02
N ILE A 82 -6.84 4.73 -14.03
CA ILE A 82 -6.53 6.06 -13.47
C ILE A 82 -5.91 6.95 -14.53
N PHE A 83 -4.84 6.51 -15.20
CA PHE A 83 -4.16 7.32 -16.20
C PHE A 83 -4.98 7.52 -17.47
N GLY A 84 -5.71 6.51 -17.92
CA GLY A 84 -6.62 6.64 -19.06
C GLY A 84 -7.70 7.68 -18.80
N THR A 85 -8.32 7.67 -17.61
CA THR A 85 -9.35 8.65 -17.26
C THR A 85 -8.76 10.05 -17.10
N LEU A 86 -7.59 10.18 -16.47
CA LEU A 86 -6.87 11.45 -16.38
C LEU A 86 -6.52 12.00 -17.77
N LEU A 87 -6.03 11.15 -18.68
CA LEU A 87 -5.72 11.52 -20.05
C LEU A 87 -6.98 12.01 -20.79
N CYS A 88 -8.10 11.29 -20.67
CA CYS A 88 -9.36 11.71 -21.27
C CYS A 88 -9.84 13.06 -20.73
N MET A 89 -9.72 13.30 -19.42
CA MET A 89 -10.10 14.58 -18.81
C MET A 89 -9.20 15.73 -19.26
N VAL A 90 -7.89 15.49 -19.42
CA VAL A 90 -6.95 16.51 -19.90
C VAL A 90 -7.13 16.78 -21.39
N TRP A 91 -7.32 15.73 -22.20
CA TRP A 91 -7.49 15.86 -23.65
C TRP A 91 -8.85 16.44 -24.02
N GLY A 92 -9.93 16.00 -23.38
CA GLY A 92 -11.29 16.49 -23.67
C GLY A 92 -11.57 17.93 -23.23
N TYR A 93 -10.64 18.55 -22.50
CA TYR A 93 -10.67 19.97 -22.12
C TYR A 93 -9.85 20.87 -23.06
N ILE A 94 -9.11 20.28 -24.01
CA ILE A 94 -8.43 20.96 -25.13
C ILE A 94 -9.38 20.99 -26.32
#